data_AF-K5XA36-F1
#
_entry.id   AF-K5XA36-F1
#
_cell.length_a   1.000
_cell.length_b   1.000
_cell.length_c   1.000
_cell.angle_alpha   90.00
_cell.angle_beta   90.00
_cell.angle_gamma   90.00
#
_symmetry.space_group_name_H-M   'P 1'
#
loop_
_entity.id
_entity.type
_entity.pdbx_description
1 polymer ?
#
loop_
_entity_poly.entity_id
_entity_poly.type
_entity_poly.pdbx_seq_one_letter_code
_entity_poly.pdbx_strand_id
1 'polypeptide(L)'
;MYRFADYANLPELMSLAKEAIRMNLTQFNIVEELFSRFTSKYQEIIELETHYLVENYTPYVAKDFEQMLERVAAGAMPHCGHVLKTSVRKLRAGGSSSATLAPDVRR
;
A
#
# COMPACT_ATOMS: atom_id res chain seq x y z
N MET A 1 -0.30 -12.22 -13.70
CA MET A 1 -1.20 -11.91 -14.83
C MET A 1 -1.04 -10.46 -15.31
N TYR A 2 -1.07 -9.46 -14.43
CA TYR A 2 -0.95 -8.04 -14.82
C TYR A 2 0.29 -7.74 -15.69
N ARG A 3 1.49 -8.24 -15.29
CA ARG A 3 2.73 -8.13 -16.10
C ARG A 3 2.60 -8.64 -17.53
N PHE A 4 1.83 -9.71 -17.71
CA PHE A 4 1.63 -10.32 -19.02
C PHE A 4 0.67 -9.46 -19.85
N ALA A 5 -0.40 -8.96 -19.25
CA ALA A 5 -1.35 -8.07 -19.92
C ALA A 5 -0.68 -6.77 -20.39
N ASP A 6 0.16 -6.17 -19.55
CA ASP A 6 1.00 -5.01 -19.88
C ASP A 6 1.93 -5.31 -21.06
N TYR A 7 2.70 -6.42 -20.98
CA TYR A 7 3.60 -6.84 -22.05
C TYR A 7 2.88 -7.12 -23.39
N ALA A 8 1.69 -7.71 -23.35
CA ALA A 8 0.90 -8.06 -24.52
C ALA A 8 0.01 -6.90 -25.03
N ASN A 9 0.05 -5.74 -24.37
CA ASN A 9 -0.80 -4.57 -24.65
C ASN A 9 -2.31 -4.92 -24.66
N LEU A 10 -2.75 -5.67 -23.63
CA LEU A 10 -4.13 -6.13 -23.44
C LEU A 10 -4.79 -5.35 -22.29
N PRO A 11 -5.36 -4.15 -22.53
CA PRO A 11 -5.86 -3.27 -21.47
C PRO A 11 -7.02 -3.87 -20.67
N GLU A 12 -7.90 -4.64 -21.31
CA GLU A 12 -9.00 -5.33 -20.63
C GLU A 12 -8.48 -6.38 -19.64
N LEU A 13 -7.50 -7.18 -20.05
CA LEU A 13 -6.87 -8.17 -19.18
C LEU A 13 -6.08 -7.49 -18.05
N MET A 14 -5.48 -6.33 -18.32
CA MET A 14 -4.77 -5.55 -17.31
C MET A 14 -5.74 -5.06 -16.23
N SER A 15 -6.93 -4.57 -16.64
CA SER A 15 -8.01 -4.18 -15.73
C SER A 15 -8.52 -5.36 -14.88
N LEU A 16 -8.81 -6.50 -15.51
CA LEU A 16 -9.22 -7.72 -14.80
C LEU A 16 -8.15 -8.22 -13.83
N ALA A 17 -6.88 -8.16 -14.23
CA ALA A 17 -5.77 -8.55 -13.37
C ALA A 17 -5.58 -7.59 -12.19
N LYS A 18 -5.79 -6.28 -12.40
CA LYS A 18 -5.77 -5.28 -11.33
C LYS A 18 -6.86 -5.55 -10.31
N GLU A 19 -8.06 -5.84 -10.78
CA GLU A 19 -9.20 -6.15 -9.92
C GLU A 19 -8.96 -7.44 -9.13
N ALA A 20 -8.40 -8.47 -9.77
CA ALA A 20 -8.00 -9.69 -9.07
C ALA A 20 -6.94 -9.43 -7.99
N ILE A 21 -5.95 -8.56 -8.24
CA ILE A 21 -4.98 -8.15 -7.22
C ILE A 21 -5.72 -7.51 -6.04
N ARG A 22 -6.59 -6.52 -6.32
CA ARG A 22 -7.40 -5.82 -5.30
C ARG A 22 -8.20 -6.77 -4.41
N MET A 23 -8.88 -7.75 -5.01
CA MET A 23 -9.72 -8.70 -4.28
C MET A 23 -8.92 -9.67 -3.39
N ASN A 24 -7.63 -9.87 -3.68
CA ASN A 24 -6.76 -10.76 -2.91
C ASN A 24 -5.94 -10.03 -1.85
N LEU A 25 -6.09 -8.71 -1.71
CA LEU A 25 -5.45 -7.96 -0.63
C LEU A 25 -6.11 -8.26 0.71
N THR A 26 -5.27 -8.50 1.70
CA THR A 26 -5.64 -8.81 3.08
C THR A 26 -4.68 -8.08 4.03
N GLN A 27 -5.06 -7.95 5.29
CA GLN A 27 -4.17 -7.43 6.33
C GLN A 27 -2.90 -8.29 6.53
N PHE A 28 -2.92 -9.56 6.10
CA PHE A 28 -1.81 -10.50 6.28
C PHE A 28 -0.78 -10.47 5.14
N ASN A 29 -1.16 -10.01 3.95
CA ASN A 29 -0.25 -9.97 2.79
C ASN A 29 0.05 -8.55 2.30
N ILE A 30 -0.70 -7.53 2.73
CA ILE A 30 -0.59 -6.18 2.15
C ILE A 30 0.82 -5.60 2.21
N VAL A 31 1.55 -5.80 3.32
CA VAL A 31 2.91 -5.27 3.45
C VAL A 31 3.88 -5.99 2.52
N GLU A 32 3.74 -7.31 2.36
CA GLU A 32 4.61 -8.08 1.46
C GLU A 32 4.32 -7.76 -0.01
N GLU A 33 3.04 -7.70 -0.39
CA GLU A 33 2.60 -7.34 -1.75
C GLU A 33 3.09 -5.94 -2.12
N LEU A 34 2.87 -4.94 -1.25
CA LEU A 34 3.23 -3.54 -1.50
C LEU A 34 4.73 -3.34 -1.76
N PHE A 35 5.57 -4.06 -1.01
CA PHE A 35 7.02 -3.99 -1.17
C PHE A 35 7.55 -5.01 -2.17
N SER A 36 6.70 -5.72 -2.90
CA SER A 36 7.15 -6.72 -3.87
C SER A 36 7.87 -6.06 -5.06
N ARG A 37 8.76 -6.84 -5.68
CA ARG A 37 9.40 -6.46 -6.96
C ARG A 37 8.38 -6.19 -8.06
N PHE A 38 7.22 -6.83 -7.99
CA PHE A 38 6.14 -6.60 -8.94
C PHE A 38 5.54 -5.21 -8.74
N THR A 39 5.01 -4.92 -7.55
CA THR A 39 4.36 -3.64 -7.23
C THR A 39 5.27 -2.45 -7.50
N SER A 40 6.56 -2.56 -7.14
CA SER A 40 7.53 -1.47 -7.35
C SER A 40 7.62 -0.96 -8.81
N LYS A 41 7.20 -1.76 -9.80
CA LYS A 41 7.27 -1.39 -11.23
C LYS A 41 6.03 -0.67 -11.74
N TYR A 42 4.91 -0.74 -11.03
CA TYR A 42 3.61 -0.30 -11.52
C TYR A 42 3.00 0.74 -10.58
N GLN A 43 3.08 2.01 -10.95
CA GLN A 43 2.57 3.12 -10.14
C GLN A 43 1.08 2.96 -9.79
N GLU A 44 0.28 2.46 -10.72
CA GLU A 44 -1.14 2.19 -10.50
C GLU A 44 -1.37 1.13 -9.40
N ILE A 45 -0.53 0.10 -9.33
CA ILE A 45 -0.60 -0.95 -8.32
C ILE A 45 -0.12 -0.41 -6.96
N ILE A 46 0.96 0.39 -6.94
CA ILE A 46 1.41 1.08 -5.72
C ILE A 46 0.27 1.90 -5.12
N GLU A 47 -0.46 2.65 -5.96
CA GLU A 47 -1.54 3.50 -5.49
C GLU A 47 -2.71 2.71 -4.90
N LEU A 48 -3.07 1.61 -5.57
CA LEU A 48 -4.12 0.68 -5.15
C LEU A 48 -3.77 0.00 -3.82
N GLU A 49 -2.59 -0.60 -3.71
CA GLU A 49 -2.14 -1.30 -2.50
C GLU A 49 -1.90 -0.32 -1.35
N THR A 50 -1.31 0.85 -1.60
CA THR A 50 -1.15 1.85 -0.54
C THR A 50 -2.49 2.39 -0.04
N HIS A 51 -3.50 2.49 -0.90
CA HIS A 51 -4.84 2.88 -0.46
C HIS A 51 -5.43 1.84 0.50
N TYR A 52 -5.38 0.55 0.13
CA TYR A 52 -5.79 -0.54 1.00
C TYR A 52 -5.02 -0.55 2.33
N LEU A 53 -3.69 -0.36 2.30
CA LEU A 53 -2.84 -0.29 3.48
C LEU A 53 -3.32 0.77 4.47
N VAL A 54 -3.63 1.99 3.98
CA VAL A 54 -4.06 3.11 4.83
C VAL A 54 -5.44 2.84 5.43
N GLU A 55 -6.38 2.31 4.66
CA GLU A 55 -7.73 1.98 5.13
C GLU A 55 -7.73 0.84 6.17
N ASN A 56 -6.73 -0.04 6.11
CA ASN A 56 -6.64 -1.23 6.94
C ASN A 56 -5.41 -1.21 7.85
N TYR A 57 -4.95 -0.03 8.27
CA TYR A 57 -3.73 0.14 9.07
C TYR A 57 -3.94 -0.26 10.54
N THR A 58 -4.13 -1.55 10.78
CA THR A 58 -4.32 -2.14 12.11
C THR A 58 -2.97 -2.30 12.84
N PRO A 59 -2.96 -2.58 14.16
CA PRO A 59 -1.71 -2.85 14.88
C PRO A 59 -0.89 -4.01 14.31
N TYR A 60 -1.56 -5.01 13.72
CA TYR A 60 -0.90 -6.12 13.03
C TYR A 60 -0.15 -5.61 11.78
N VAL A 61 -0.84 -4.86 10.93
CA VAL A 61 -0.27 -4.27 9.71
C VAL A 61 0.86 -3.30 10.03
N ALA A 62 0.72 -2.50 11.09
CA ALA A 62 1.75 -1.58 11.55
C ALA A 62 3.04 -2.33 11.95
N LYS A 63 2.90 -3.42 12.72
CA LYS A 63 4.03 -4.26 13.12
C LYS A 63 4.75 -4.89 11.93
N ASP A 64 4.02 -5.39 10.94
CA ASP A 64 4.60 -5.97 9.72
C ASP A 64 5.27 -4.88 8.87
N PHE A 65 4.65 -3.70 8.80
CA PHE A 65 5.22 -2.55 8.10
C PHE A 65 6.55 -2.10 8.73
N GLU A 66 6.62 -2.00 10.07
CA GLU A 66 7.85 -1.67 10.79
C GLU A 66 8.97 -2.68 10.52
N GLN A 67 8.68 -3.99 10.57
CA GLN A 67 9.65 -5.03 10.19
C GLN A 67 10.12 -4.89 8.74
N MET A 68 9.22 -4.51 7.83
CA MET A 68 9.58 -4.25 6.44
C MET A 68 10.50 -3.02 6.32
N LEU A 69 10.29 -1.97 7.12
CA LEU A 69 11.17 -0.80 7.13
C LEU A 69 12.61 -1.16 7.53
N GLU A 70 12.78 -2.03 8.51
CA GLU A 70 14.11 -2.53 8.91
C GLU A 70 14.81 -3.22 7.74
N ARG A 71 14.09 -4.07 6.99
CA ARG A 71 14.63 -4.75 5.79
C ARG A 71 15.02 -3.75 4.70
N VAL A 72 14.21 -2.71 4.49
CA VAL A 72 14.50 -1.65 3.51
C VAL A 72 15.73 -0.85 3.94
N ALA A 73 15.82 -0.46 5.21
CA ALA A 73 16.95 0.30 5.77
C ALA A 73 18.26 -0.51 5.74
N ALA A 74 18.19 -1.82 5.92
CA ALA A 74 19.32 -2.74 5.75
C ALA A 74 19.76 -2.90 4.28
N GLY A 75 19.08 -2.28 3.32
CA GLY A 75 19.41 -2.33 1.90
C GLY A 75 18.94 -3.58 1.17
N ALA A 76 18.08 -4.41 1.78
CA ALA A 76 17.59 -5.65 1.15
C ALA A 76 16.65 -5.38 -0.05
N MET A 77 16.08 -4.17 -0.14
CA MET A 77 15.04 -3.81 -1.11
C MET A 77 15.32 -2.46 -1.78
N PRO A 78 16.41 -2.33 -2.56
CA PRO A 78 16.83 -1.05 -3.13
C PRO A 78 15.82 -0.46 -4.13
N HIS A 79 14.91 -1.28 -4.64
CA HIS A 79 13.87 -0.89 -5.60
C HIS A 79 12.61 -0.33 -4.94
N CYS A 80 12.50 -0.35 -3.60
CA CYS A 80 11.27 0.04 -2.91
C CYS A 80 11.32 1.45 -2.31
N GLY A 81 12.35 2.26 -2.61
CA GLY A 81 12.48 3.61 -2.05
C GLY A 81 11.29 4.53 -2.38
N HIS A 82 10.77 4.47 -3.61
CA HIS A 82 9.59 5.24 -4.01
C HIS A 82 8.28 4.67 -3.44
N VAL A 83 8.19 3.35 -3.26
CA VAL A 83 7.08 2.69 -2.57
C VAL A 83 6.99 3.24 -1.14
N LEU A 84 8.11 3.17 -0.40
CA LEU A 84 8.20 3.69 0.97
C LEU A 84 7.80 5.16 1.06
N LYS A 85 8.35 6.01 0.19
CA LYS A 85 7.99 7.43 0.11
C LYS A 85 6.48 7.63 -0.09
N THR A 86 5.85 6.81 -0.93
CA THR A 86 4.41 6.89 -1.22
C THR A 86 3.58 6.44 -0.04
N SER A 87 3.96 5.33 0.62
CA SER A 87 3.29 4.80 1.81
C SER A 87 3.31 5.80 2.96
N VAL A 88 4.48 6.34 3.31
CA VAL A 88 4.62 7.34 4.39
C VAL A 88 3.80 8.60 4.08
N ARG A 89 3.82 9.06 2.83
CA ARG A 89 3.02 10.22 2.40
C ARG A 89 1.52 10.00 2.61
N LYS A 90 1.01 8.83 2.20
CA LYS A 90 -0.43 8.51 2.31
C LYS A 90 -0.85 8.23 3.76
N LEU A 91 -0.03 7.55 4.56
CA LEU A 91 -0.30 7.33 5.99
C LEU A 91 -0.43 8.65 6.76
N ARG A 92 0.46 9.62 6.47
CA ARG A 92 0.37 10.96 7.06
C ARG A 92 -0.93 11.68 6.69
N ALA A 93 -1.39 11.53 5.46
CA ALA A 93 -2.64 12.14 5.01
C ALA A 93 -3.88 11.46 5.65
N GLY A 94 -3.85 10.14 5.84
CA GLY A 94 -4.93 9.38 6.47
C GLY A 94 -5.16 9.72 7.94
N GLY A 95 -4.11 10.10 8.68
CA GLY A 95 -4.20 10.48 10.10
C GLY A 95 -4.92 11.79 10.39
N SER A 96 -5.33 12.55 9.37
CA SER A 96 -5.95 13.88 9.55
C SER A 96 -7.48 13.84 9.69
N SER A 97 -8.11 12.66 9.63
CA SER A 97 -9.58 12.55 9.54
C SER A 97 -10.32 12.17 10.84
N SER A 98 -9.65 12.08 12.00
CA SER A 98 -10.31 11.70 13.28
C SER A 98 -10.17 12.70 14.44
N ALA A 99 -9.84 13.97 14.17
CA ALA A 99 -9.74 15.01 15.20
C ALA A 99 -10.84 16.08 15.05
N THR A 100 -12.11 15.69 15.23
CA THR A 100 -13.18 16.67 15.49
C THR A 100 -13.51 16.65 16.98
N LEU A 101 -13.07 17.72 17.64
CA LEU A 101 -13.25 17.99 19.06
C LEU A 101 -14.73 17.97 19.47
N ALA A 102 -15.03 17.28 20.57
CA ALA A 102 -16.29 17.42 21.29
C ALA A 102 -16.44 18.86 21.81
N PRO A 103 -17.63 19.48 21.74
CA PRO A 103 -17.82 20.81 22.31
C PRO A 103 -17.78 20.73 23.85
N ASP A 104 -16.91 21.56 24.42
CA ASP A 104 -16.79 21.83 25.86
C ASP A 104 -18.12 22.38 26.39
N VAL A 105 -18.87 21.56 27.13
CA VAL A 105 -20.04 21.98 27.87
C VAL A 105 -19.57 22.48 29.23
N ARG A 106 -19.40 23.80 29.36
CA ARG A 106 -19.29 24.47 30.67
C ARG A 106 -20.57 25.24 30.98
N ARG A 107 -21.24 24.72 32.01
CA ARG A 107 -22.15 25.30 33.02
C ARG A 107 -22.89 26.59 32.67
#